data_AF-A0A2P4SJG8-F1
#
_entry.id   AF-A0A2P4SJG8-F1
#
_cell.length_a   1.000
_cell.length_b   1.000
_cell.length_c   1.000
_cell.angle_alpha   90.00
_cell.angle_beta   90.00
_cell.angle_gamma   90.00
#
_symmetry.space_group_name_H-M   'P 1'
#
loop_
_entity.id
_entity.type
_entity.pdbx_description
1 polymer ?
#
loop_
_entity_poly.entity_id
_entity_poly.type
_entity_poly.pdbx_seq_one_letter_code
_entity_poly.pdbx_strand_id
1 'polypeptide(L)'
;FVFLTYVLGVAWLGVFGFSAVPVFMFYNIWSTCEVIKSLQINMTVPGDQICVDIRQYGIIPWNAVPGKACGPILENICNTNEFYMSYHLFIVACAGAGATVIALIHFLMILSSNWAYLKDASKMQAYQDIKAKEEQELQDIQSRSKEQLNSYT
;
A
#
# COMPACT_ATOMS: atom_id res chain seq x y z
N PHE A 1 7.48 -6.87 15.49
CA PHE A 1 7.36 -7.23 14.05
C PHE A 1 6.07 -6.70 13.44
N VAL A 2 4.87 -7.09 13.92
CA VAL A 2 3.55 -6.57 13.46
C VAL A 2 3.49 -5.04 13.39
N PHE A 3 3.94 -4.36 14.45
CA PHE A 3 3.97 -2.90 14.50
C PHE A 3 4.83 -2.27 13.40
N LEU A 4 6.02 -2.81 13.12
CA LEU A 4 6.92 -2.30 12.08
C LEU A 4 6.30 -2.49 10.69
N THR A 5 5.70 -3.65 10.42
CA THR A 5 5.03 -3.91 9.14
C THR A 5 3.81 -3.02 8.93
N TYR A 6 3.11 -2.66 10.01
CA TYR A 6 1.99 -1.72 9.94
C TYR A 6 2.46 -0.29 9.63
N VAL A 7 3.47 0.21 10.34
CA VAL A 7 4.07 1.54 10.07
C VAL A 7 4.62 1.60 8.66
N LEU A 8 5.31 0.55 8.22
CA LEU A 8 5.82 0.43 6.86
C LEU A 8 4.67 0.46 5.83
N GLY A 9 3.57 -0.27 6.09
CA GLY A 9 2.37 -0.24 5.23
C GLY A 9 1.76 1.15 5.09
N VAL A 10 1.61 1.88 6.20
CA VAL A 10 1.10 3.26 6.19
C VAL A 10 2.05 4.19 5.42
N ALA A 11 3.37 4.05 5.61
CA ALA A 11 4.36 4.84 4.88
C ALA A 11 4.26 4.62 3.36
N TRP A 12 4.20 3.36 2.91
CA TRP A 12 4.07 3.04 1.48
C TRP A 12 2.72 3.44 0.90
N LEU A 13 1.65 3.43 1.69
CA LEU A 13 0.35 3.97 1.27
C LEU A 13 0.42 5.48 1.03
N GLY A 14 1.13 6.21 1.89
CA GLY A 14 1.43 7.63 1.67
C GLY A 14 2.26 7.88 0.42
N VAL A 15 3.32 7.09 0.19
CA VAL A 15 4.15 7.18 -1.03
C VAL A 15 3.33 6.88 -2.27
N PHE A 16 2.48 5.86 -2.24
CA PHE A 16 1.58 5.53 -3.35
C PHE A 16 0.64 6.69 -3.65
N GLY A 17 -0.03 7.26 -2.64
CA GLY A 17 -0.92 8.41 -2.80
C GLY A 17 -0.22 9.64 -3.34
N PHE A 18 0.97 9.98 -2.82
CA PHE A 18 1.74 11.12 -3.29
C PHE A 18 2.26 10.91 -4.73
N SER A 19 2.69 9.69 -5.07
CA SER A 19 3.17 9.34 -6.42
C SER A 19 2.05 9.32 -7.48
N ALA A 20 0.79 9.15 -7.08
CA ALA A 20 -0.34 9.22 -8.00
C ALA A 20 -0.54 10.62 -8.60
N VAL A 21 -0.18 11.68 -7.86
CA VAL A 21 -0.29 13.08 -8.31
C VAL A 21 0.56 13.38 -9.55
N PRO A 22 1.89 13.14 -9.57
CA PRO A 22 2.69 13.34 -10.76
C PRO A 22 2.27 12.41 -11.90
N VAL A 23 1.90 11.14 -11.63
CA VAL A 23 1.41 10.22 -12.66
C VAL A 23 0.17 10.77 -13.36
N PHE A 24 -0.79 11.29 -12.60
CA PHE A 24 -1.99 11.93 -13.17
C PHE A 24 -1.62 13.16 -14.01
N MET A 25 -0.73 14.02 -13.51
CA MET A 25 -0.28 15.20 -14.26
C MET A 25 0.40 14.82 -15.59
N PHE A 26 1.36 13.90 -15.55
CA PHE A 26 2.04 13.43 -16.76
C PHE A 26 1.08 12.76 -17.74
N TYR A 27 0.09 12.01 -17.26
CA TYR A 27 -0.94 11.41 -18.10
C TYR A 27 -1.78 12.46 -18.84
N ASN A 28 -2.20 13.53 -18.15
CA ASN A 28 -2.95 14.61 -18.79
C ASN A 28 -2.12 15.36 -19.84
N ILE A 29 -0.83 15.60 -19.57
CA ILE A 29 0.08 16.21 -20.55
C ILE A 29 0.27 15.27 -21.76
N TRP A 30 0.56 13.99 -21.53
CA TRP A 30 0.72 12.99 -22.59
C TRP A 30 -0.53 12.84 -23.46
N SER A 31 -1.71 12.74 -22.85
CA SER A 31 -2.98 12.69 -23.58
C SER A 31 -3.18 13.93 -24.47
N THR A 32 -2.77 15.11 -23.98
CA THR A 32 -2.83 16.35 -24.76
C THR A 32 -1.82 16.34 -25.92
N CYS A 33 -0.62 15.81 -25.69
CA CYS A 33 0.40 15.62 -26.72
C CYS A 33 -0.10 14.74 -27.89
N GLU A 34 -0.77 13.62 -27.59
CA GLU A 34 -1.31 12.73 -28.62
C GLU A 34 -2.43 13.40 -29.42
N VAL A 35 -3.28 14.21 -28.77
CA VAL A 35 -4.31 15.01 -29.44
C VAL A 35 -3.67 16.04 -30.40
N ILE A 36 -2.61 16.75 -29.99
CA ILE A 36 -1.90 17.71 -30.83
C ILE A 36 -1.29 17.04 -32.07
N LYS A 37 -0.60 15.92 -31.89
CA LYS A 37 -0.03 15.14 -33.00
C LYS A 37 -1.10 14.70 -34.00
N SER A 38 -2.28 14.30 -33.52
CA SER A 38 -3.39 13.87 -34.38
C SER A 38 -4.02 15.02 -35.19
N LEU A 39 -4.04 16.25 -34.64
CA LEU A 39 -4.62 17.43 -35.28
C LEU A 39 -3.70 18.06 -36.33
N GLN A 40 -2.38 18.06 -36.10
CA GLN A 40 -1.39 18.54 -37.08
C GLN A 40 -1.45 17.79 -38.41
N ILE A 41 -1.89 16.53 -38.40
CA ILE A 41 -1.97 15.70 -39.60
C ILE A 41 -3.16 16.09 -40.50
N ASN A 42 -4.20 16.72 -39.96
CA ASN A 42 -5.47 16.87 -40.67
C ASN A 42 -5.97 18.30 -40.94
N MET A 43 -5.42 19.35 -40.31
CA MET A 43 -5.73 20.74 -40.68
C MET A 43 -4.69 21.72 -40.13
N THR A 44 -4.47 22.80 -40.89
CA THR A 44 -3.84 24.08 -40.50
C THR A 44 -4.66 24.82 -39.43
N VAL A 45 -5.03 24.15 -38.33
CA VAL A 45 -5.56 24.83 -37.13
C VAL A 45 -4.36 25.38 -36.37
N PRO A 46 -4.36 26.65 -35.92
CA PRO A 46 -3.26 27.19 -35.13
C PRO A 46 -3.16 26.38 -33.84
N GLY A 47 -2.01 25.71 -33.60
CA GLY A 47 -1.75 24.96 -32.38
C GLY A 47 -1.83 25.80 -31.09
N ASP A 48 -2.02 27.11 -31.21
CA ASP A 48 -2.24 28.07 -30.13
C ASP A 48 -3.52 27.83 -29.31
N GLN A 49 -4.45 26.98 -29.76
CA GLN A 49 -5.71 26.74 -29.05
C GLN A 49 -5.65 25.61 -28.02
N ILE A 50 -4.63 24.74 -28.07
CA ILE A 50 -4.49 23.62 -27.14
C ILE A 50 -3.37 23.94 -26.15
N CYS A 51 -3.76 24.19 -24.91
CA CYS A 51 -2.89 24.59 -23.83
C CYS A 51 -3.03 23.63 -22.66
N VAL A 52 -1.91 23.20 -22.08
CA VAL A 52 -1.90 22.55 -20.77
C VAL A 52 -1.60 23.61 -19.72
N ASP A 53 -2.54 23.83 -18.80
CA ASP A 53 -2.35 24.70 -17.65
C ASP A 53 -2.03 23.86 -16.41
N ILE A 54 -0.81 24.02 -15.90
CA ILE A 54 -0.29 23.27 -14.77
C ILE A 54 -0.82 23.84 -13.44
N ARG A 55 -1.28 25.10 -13.45
CA ARG A 55 -1.81 25.80 -12.29
C ARG A 55 -3.14 25.23 -11.84
N GLN A 56 -3.87 24.59 -12.76
CA GLN A 56 -5.13 23.90 -12.47
C GLN A 56 -4.94 22.72 -11.49
N TYR A 57 -3.74 22.16 -11.41
CA TYR A 57 -3.41 21.09 -10.47
C TYR A 57 -3.07 21.61 -9.07
N GLY A 58 -3.03 22.93 -8.85
CA GLY A 58 -2.80 23.55 -7.54
C GLY A 58 -1.39 23.40 -6.96
N ILE A 59 -0.47 22.77 -7.70
CA ILE A 59 0.91 22.52 -7.28
C ILE A 59 1.76 23.81 -7.36
N ILE A 60 1.40 24.72 -8.28
CA ILE A 60 2.20 25.90 -8.62
C ILE A 60 1.32 27.15 -8.49
N PRO A 61 1.81 28.24 -7.87
CA PRO A 61 1.05 29.49 -7.76
C PRO A 61 0.70 30.08 -9.12
N TRP A 62 -0.42 30.80 -9.21
CA TRP A 62 -0.91 31.41 -10.45
C TRP A 62 0.07 32.38 -11.12
N ASN A 63 1.05 32.87 -10.35
CA ASN A 63 2.11 33.79 -10.77
C ASN A 63 3.36 33.09 -11.34
N ALA A 64 3.39 31.76 -11.42
CA ALA A 64 4.52 31.07 -12.02
C ALA A 64 4.50 31.17 -13.54
N VAL A 65 5.65 31.50 -14.10
CA VAL A 65 5.91 31.54 -15.54
C VAL A 65 7.09 30.60 -15.83
N PRO A 66 6.95 29.58 -16.68
CA PRO A 66 5.77 29.21 -17.47
C PRO A 66 4.77 28.33 -16.67
N GLY A 67 3.58 28.86 -16.37
CA GLY A 67 2.47 28.10 -15.75
C GLY A 67 1.50 27.46 -16.75
N LYS A 68 1.63 27.81 -18.04
CA LYS A 68 0.83 27.31 -19.16
C LYS A 68 1.75 27.02 -20.36
N ALA A 69 1.56 25.90 -21.03
CA ALA A 69 2.28 25.55 -22.25
C ALA A 69 1.26 25.35 -23.39
N CYS A 70 1.46 26.05 -24.51
CA CYS A 70 0.56 26.05 -25.67
C CYS A 70 1.36 25.87 -26.96
N GLY A 71 0.72 25.30 -27.99
CA GLY A 71 1.24 25.26 -29.36
C GLY A 71 2.66 24.69 -29.48
N PRO A 72 3.60 25.39 -30.17
CA PRO A 72 4.93 24.85 -30.49
C PRO A 72 5.81 24.61 -29.25
N ILE A 73 5.55 25.31 -28.14
CA ILE A 73 6.25 25.08 -26.86
C ILE A 73 5.84 23.72 -26.28
N LEU A 74 4.54 23.41 -26.33
CA LEU A 74 4.00 22.13 -25.87
C LEU A 74 4.45 20.99 -26.78
N GLU A 75 4.45 21.20 -28.10
CA GLU A 75 4.97 20.23 -29.07
C GLU A 75 6.44 19.87 -28.80
N ASN A 76 7.29 20.86 -28.52
CA ASN A 76 8.67 20.61 -28.19
C ASN A 76 8.81 19.76 -26.91
N ILE A 77 8.02 20.06 -25.87
CA ILE A 77 7.98 19.26 -24.62
C ILE A 77 7.54 17.83 -24.91
N CYS A 78 6.48 17.64 -25.70
CA CYS A 78 5.95 16.34 -26.10
C CYS A 78 6.93 15.48 -26.90
N ASN A 79 7.87 16.12 -27.61
CA ASN A 79 8.88 15.45 -28.42
C ASN A 79 10.21 15.22 -27.68
N THR A 80 10.32 15.69 -26.43
CA THR A 80 11.51 15.42 -25.61
C THR A 80 11.52 13.99 -25.06
N ASN A 81 12.65 13.30 -25.24
CA ASN A 81 12.86 11.97 -24.66
C ASN A 81 12.85 12.00 -23.12
N GLU A 82 13.21 13.13 -22.52
CA GLU A 82 13.23 13.33 -21.07
C GLU A 82 11.83 13.22 -20.46
N PHE A 83 10.82 13.80 -21.12
CA PHE A 83 9.42 13.71 -20.70
C PHE A 83 8.91 12.27 -20.78
N TYR A 84 9.17 11.59 -21.90
CA TYR A 84 8.74 10.20 -22.11
C TYR A 84 9.38 9.24 -21.12
N MET A 85 10.69 9.36 -20.90
CA MET A 85 11.42 8.55 -19.92
C MET A 85 10.88 8.77 -18.51
N SER A 86 10.74 10.03 -18.09
CA SER A 86 10.21 10.39 -16.77
C SER A 86 8.81 9.83 -16.54
N TYR A 87 7.92 9.92 -17.53
CA TYR A 87 6.57 9.37 -17.46
C TYR A 87 6.56 7.86 -17.15
N HIS A 88 7.36 7.08 -17.88
CA HIS A 88 7.48 5.63 -17.65
C HIS A 88 8.06 5.32 -16.27
N LEU A 89 9.10 6.05 -15.85
CA LEU A 89 9.69 5.89 -14.51
C LEU A 89 8.68 6.17 -13.39
N PHE A 90 7.87 7.23 -13.50
CA PHE A 90 6.85 7.54 -12.50
C PHE A 90 5.72 6.50 -12.46
N ILE A 91 5.30 5.97 -13.61
CA ILE A 91 4.32 4.87 -13.65
C ILE A 91 4.86 3.62 -12.99
N VAL A 92 6.09 3.21 -13.34
CA VAL A 92 6.72 2.02 -12.76
C VAL A 92 6.91 2.20 -11.25
N ALA A 93 7.32 3.39 -10.79
CA ALA A 93 7.43 3.69 -9.38
C ALA A 93 6.08 3.60 -8.65
N CYS A 94 5.01 4.16 -9.23
CA CYS A 94 3.66 4.09 -8.66
C CYS A 94 3.12 2.66 -8.63
N ALA A 95 3.30 1.89 -9.70
CA ALA A 95 2.94 0.48 -9.76
C ALA A 95 3.73 -0.36 -8.74
N GLY A 96 5.03 -0.08 -8.58
CA GLY A 96 5.88 -0.70 -7.57
C GLY A 96 5.41 -0.39 -6.15
N ALA A 97 5.13 0.88 -5.85
CA ALA A 97 4.55 1.28 -4.57
C ALA A 97 3.21 0.59 -4.32
N GLY A 98 2.31 0.54 -5.31
CA GLY A 98 1.04 -0.18 -5.21
C GLY A 98 1.22 -1.68 -4.93
N ALA A 99 2.15 -2.34 -5.63
CA ALA A 99 2.46 -3.74 -5.41
C ALA A 99 3.00 -3.99 -3.99
N THR A 100 3.86 -3.11 -3.46
CA THR A 100 4.35 -3.23 -2.07
C THR A 100 3.23 -3.09 -1.05
N VAL A 101 2.29 -2.16 -1.25
CA VAL A 101 1.13 -1.99 -0.37
C VAL A 101 0.27 -3.26 -0.37
N ILE A 102 -0.03 -3.81 -1.56
CA ILE A 102 -0.80 -5.06 -1.68
C ILE A 102 -0.08 -6.21 -0.97
N ALA A 103 1.23 -6.35 -1.18
CA ALA A 103 2.03 -7.39 -0.53
C ALA A 103 2.01 -7.25 1.01
N LEU A 104 2.15 -6.03 1.52
CA LEU A 104 2.11 -5.76 2.96
C LEU A 104 0.73 -6.05 3.58
N ILE A 105 -0.36 -5.76 2.87
CA ILE A 105 -1.72 -6.11 3.31
C ILE A 105 -1.88 -7.64 3.42
N HIS A 106 -1.46 -8.39 2.40
CA HIS A 106 -1.51 -9.86 2.43
C HIS A 106 -0.67 -10.43 3.57
N PHE A 107 0.52 -9.88 3.76
CA PHE A 107 1.41 -10.28 4.84
C PHE A 107 0.78 -10.05 6.21
N LEU A 108 0.13 -8.89 6.43
CA LEU A 108 -0.58 -8.58 7.67
C LEU A 108 -1.78 -9.50 7.89
N MET A 109 -2.53 -9.86 6.85
CA MET A 109 -3.65 -10.81 6.95
C MET A 109 -3.16 -12.17 7.48
N ILE A 110 -2.12 -12.74 6.87
CA ILE A 110 -1.55 -14.04 7.31
C ILE A 110 -1.01 -13.94 8.74
N LEU A 111 -0.32 -12.86 9.07
CA LEU A 111 0.24 -12.65 10.40
C LEU A 111 -0.85 -12.53 11.48
N SER A 112 -1.98 -11.89 11.16
CA SER A 112 -3.12 -11.78 12.09
C SER A 112 -3.76 -13.14 12.39
N SER A 113 -3.93 -13.98 11.36
CA SER A 113 -4.42 -15.35 11.51
C SER A 113 -3.46 -16.21 12.33
N ASN A 114 -2.15 -16.11 12.06
CA ASN A 114 -1.13 -16.83 12.82
C ASN A 114 -1.08 -16.39 14.28
N TRP A 115 -1.22 -15.09 14.56
CA TRP A 115 -1.28 -14.58 15.93
C TRP A 115 -2.52 -15.06 16.68
N ALA A 116 -3.68 -15.09 16.02
CA ALA A 116 -4.91 -15.63 16.61
C ALA A 116 -4.77 -17.12 16.94
N TYR A 117 -4.20 -17.91 16.03
CA TYR A 117 -3.93 -19.34 16.25
C TYR A 117 -2.98 -19.58 17.44
N LEU A 118 -1.86 -18.85 17.49
CA LEU A 118 -0.91 -18.92 18.62
C LEU A 118 -1.58 -18.56 19.94
N LYS A 119 -2.42 -17.51 19.93
CA LYS A 119 -3.15 -17.08 21.13
C LYS A 119 -4.11 -18.17 21.60
N ASP A 120 -4.86 -18.79 20.70
CA ASP A 120 -5.81 -19.83 21.09
C ASP A 120 -5.11 -21.14 21.51
N ALA A 121 -4.01 -21.53 20.86
CA ALA A 121 -3.17 -22.63 21.31
C ALA A 121 -2.59 -22.38 22.72
N SER A 122 -2.14 -21.15 23.01
CA SER A 122 -1.63 -20.79 24.33
C SER A 122 -2.69 -20.88 25.43
N LYS A 123 -3.95 -20.50 25.13
CA LYS A 123 -5.06 -20.66 26.06
C LYS A 123 -5.40 -22.14 26.28
N MET A 124 -5.39 -22.94 25.22
CA MET A 124 -5.66 -24.37 25.31
C MET A 124 -4.60 -25.08 26.16
N GLN A 125 -3.32 -24.71 26.00
CA GLN A 125 -2.22 -25.20 26.83
C GLN A 125 -2.47 -24.87 28.31
N ALA A 126 -2.77 -23.60 28.62
CA ALA A 126 -3.05 -23.18 30.00
C ALA A 126 -4.26 -23.94 30.61
N TYR A 127 -5.29 -24.23 29.81
CA TYR A 127 -6.44 -25.01 30.26
C TYR A 127 -6.06 -26.47 30.55
N GLN A 128 -5.23 -27.09 29.70
CA GLN A 128 -4.73 -28.46 29.92
C GLN A 128 -3.87 -28.55 31.18
N ASP A 129 -3.02 -27.55 31.43
CA ASP A 129 -2.18 -27.50 32.63
C ASP A 129 -3.03 -27.40 33.91
N ILE A 130 -4.10 -26.59 33.88
CA ILE A 130 -5.05 -26.50 35.00
C ILE A 130 -5.76 -27.85 35.21
N LYS A 131 -6.27 -28.46 34.14
CA LYS A 131 -6.97 -29.76 34.21
C LYS A 131 -6.06 -30.88 34.73
N ALA A 132 -4.81 -30.94 34.26
CA ALA A 132 -3.84 -31.92 34.71
C ALA A 132 -3.52 -31.77 36.20
N LYS A 133 -3.43 -30.52 36.69
CA LYS A 133 -3.24 -30.25 38.12
C LYS A 133 -4.45 -30.69 38.95
N GLU A 134 -5.68 -30.41 38.49
CA GLU A 134 -6.90 -30.87 39.17
C GLU A 134 -7.00 -32.40 39.23
N GLU A 135 -6.68 -33.11 38.13
CA GLU A 135 -6.66 -34.58 38.11
C GLU A 135 -5.61 -35.16 39.06
N GLN A 136 -4.43 -34.53 39.15
CA GLN A 136 -3.37 -34.94 40.05
C GLN A 136 -3.77 -34.76 41.53
N GLU A 137 -4.38 -33.64 41.90
CA GLU A 137 -4.91 -33.40 43.26
C GLU A 137 -6.00 -34.41 43.63
N LEU A 138 -6.89 -34.74 42.68
CA LEU A 138 -7.95 -35.72 42.91
C LEU A 138 -7.39 -37.13 43.16
N GLN A 139 -6.36 -37.53 42.40
CA GLN A 139 -5.69 -38.81 42.59
C GLN A 139 -4.97 -38.89 43.95
N ASP A 140 -4.34 -37.81 44.40
CA ASP A 140 -3.67 -37.76 45.71
C ASP A 140 -4.67 -37.82 46.88
N ILE A 141 -5.82 -37.17 46.78
CA ILE A 141 -6.89 -37.30 47.78
C ILE A 141 -7.41 -38.74 47.82
N GLN A 142 -7.62 -39.36 46.65
CA GLN A 142 -8.10 -40.74 46.57
C GLN A 142 -7.08 -41.74 47.13
N SER A 143 -5.78 -41.57 46.87
CA SER A 143 -4.73 -42.44 47.41
C SER A 143 -4.65 -42.31 48.94
N ARG A 144 -4.65 -41.09 49.47
CA ARG A 144 -4.71 -40.84 50.93
C ARG A 144 -5.92 -41.48 51.58
N SER A 145 -7.09 -41.37 50.96
CA SER A 145 -8.31 -42.00 51.48
C SER A 145 -8.19 -43.54 51.50
N LYS A 146 -7.55 -44.17 50.51
CA LYS A 146 -7.32 -45.62 50.49
C LYS A 146 -6.33 -46.07 51.56
N GLU A 147 -5.25 -45.33 51.76
CA GLU A 147 -4.27 -45.64 52.83
C GLU A 147 -4.92 -45.56 54.21
N GLN A 148 -5.73 -44.52 54.46
CA GLN A 148 -6.51 -44.42 55.71
C GLN A 148 -7.42 -45.63 55.87
N LEU A 149 -8.16 -46.05 54.84
CA LEU A 149 -9.06 -47.19 54.91
C LEU A 149 -8.31 -48.51 55.23
N ASN A 150 -7.15 -48.73 54.61
CA ASN A 150 -6.34 -49.93 54.80
C ASN A 150 -5.64 -49.97 56.17
N SER A 151 -5.41 -48.83 56.82
CA SER A 151 -4.81 -48.77 58.17
C SER A 151 -5.78 -49.19 59.29
N TYR A 152 -7.09 -49.26 59.00
CA TYR A 152 -8.12 -49.67 59.97
C TYR A 152 -8.53 -51.16 59.83
N THR A 153 -7.92 -51.91 58.90
CA THR A 153 -8.08 -53.36 58.74
C THR A 153 -6.82 -54.06 59.21
#